data_AF-A0A4P9J854-F1
#
_entry.id   AF-A0A4P9J854-F1
#
_cell.length_a   1.000
_cell.length_b   1.000
_cell.length_c   1.000
_cell.angle_alpha   90.00
_cell.angle_beta   90.00
_cell.angle_gamma   90.00
#
_symmetry.space_group_name_H-M   'P 1'
#
loop_
_entity.id
_entity.type
_entity.pdbx_description
1 polymer ?
#
loop_
_entity_poly.entity_id
_entity_poly.type
_entity_poly.pdbx_seq_one_letter_code
_entity_poly.pdbx_strand_id
1 'polypeptide(L)' 'MGLGDKIGNASDKAVGAAKEKVGDATDNRDLQAEGQAQNTSGHVKQAGEDVKDAAKDVTDGLK' A
#
# COMPACT_ATOMS: atom_id res chain seq x y z
N MET A 1 13.40 -8.01 14.92
CA MET A 1 12.75 -7.27 13.82
C MET A 1 13.35 -5.87 13.81
N GLY A 2 14.26 -5.65 12.86
CA GLY A 2 15.25 -4.56 12.91
C GLY A 2 14.67 -3.22 12.46
N LEU A 3 15.36 -2.15 12.86
CA LEU A 3 15.10 -0.77 12.43
C LEU A 3 14.99 -0.63 10.90
N GLY A 4 15.63 -1.53 10.13
CA GLY A 4 15.52 -1.60 8.67
C GLY A 4 14.11 -1.85 8.13
N ASP A 5 13.28 -2.67 8.79
CA ASP A 5 11.89 -2.91 8.36
C ASP A 5 11.00 -1.67 8.56
N LYS A 6 11.20 -0.95 9.68
CA LYS A 6 10.47 0.30 9.95
C LYS A 6 10.93 1.45 9.05
N ILE A 7 12.23 1.51 8.77
CA ILE A 7 12.79 2.49 7.85
C ILE A 7 12.35 2.19 6.43
N GLY A 8 12.32 0.93 5.98
CA GLY A 8 11.80 0.56 4.66
C GLY A 8 10.35 1.00 4.49
N ASN A 9 9.46 0.64 5.41
CA ASN A 9 8.05 1.01 5.32
C ASN A 9 7.81 2.54 5.45
N ALA A 10 8.61 3.24 6.24
CA ALA A 10 8.57 4.70 6.31
C ALA A 10 9.14 5.35 5.05
N SER A 11 10.16 4.74 4.43
CA SER A 11 10.80 5.22 3.20
C SER A 11 9.88 5.04 2.00
N ASP A 12 9.21 3.90 1.85
CA ASP A 12 8.21 3.69 0.79
C ASP A 12 7.03 4.66 0.93
N LYS A 13 6.53 4.90 2.15
CA LYS A 13 5.51 5.93 2.39
C LYS A 13 6.00 7.34 2.07
N ALA A 14 7.23 7.68 2.47
CA ALA A 14 7.81 9.00 2.21
C ALA A 14 8.09 9.20 0.71
N VAL A 15 8.58 8.18 0.01
CA VAL A 15 8.83 8.17 -1.43
C VAL A 15 7.53 8.25 -2.21
N GLY A 16 6.48 7.52 -1.80
CA GLY A 16 5.15 7.60 -2.39
C GLY A 16 4.55 9.00 -2.24
N ALA A 17 4.56 9.55 -1.02
CA ALA A 17 4.09 10.91 -0.77
C ALA A 17 4.92 11.98 -1.51
N ALA A 18 6.24 11.77 -1.63
CA ALA A 18 7.12 12.64 -2.39
C ALA A 18 6.84 12.56 -3.89
N LYS A 19 6.65 11.37 -4.47
CA LYS A 19 6.26 11.18 -5.87
C LYS A 19 4.91 11.83 -6.17
N GLU A 20 3.95 11.71 -5.25
CA GLU A 20 2.63 12.34 -5.38
C GLU A 20 2.75 13.87 -5.37
N LYS A 21 3.46 14.44 -4.40
CA LYS A 21 3.73 15.88 -4.29
C LYS A 21 4.52 16.44 -5.48
N VAL A 22 5.53 15.71 -5.95
CA VAL A 22 6.36 16.12 -7.09
C VAL A 22 5.59 15.98 -8.41
N GLY A 23 4.78 14.94 -8.56
CA GLY A 23 3.89 14.75 -9.70
C GLY A 23 2.85 15.86 -9.80
N ASP A 24 2.23 16.22 -8.69
CA ASP A 24 1.26 17.33 -8.58
C ASP A 24 1.93 18.68 -8.89
N ALA A 25 3.14 18.93 -8.36
CA ALA A 25 3.87 20.18 -8.58
C ALA A 25 4.47 20.31 -10.00
N THR A 26 4.76 19.21 -10.68
CA THR A 26 5.41 19.19 -12.01
C THR A 26 4.39 18.98 -13.14
N ASP A 27 3.08 18.88 -12.84
CA ASP A 27 2.02 18.49 -13.79
C ASP A 27 2.33 17.16 -14.50
N ASN A 28 3.04 16.26 -13.80
CA ASN A 28 3.50 14.99 -14.35
C ASN A 28 2.47 13.90 -14.01
N ARG A 29 1.51 13.75 -14.91
CA ARG A 29 0.38 12.81 -14.80
C ARG A 29 0.81 11.37 -14.56
N ASP A 30 1.96 10.94 -15.11
CA ASP A 30 2.48 9.59 -14.90
C ASP A 30 2.92 9.35 -13.44
N LEU A 31 3.61 10.31 -12.80
CA LEU A 31 4.03 10.21 -11.40
C LEU A 31 2.86 10.22 -10.42
N GLN A 32 1.85 11.05 -10.70
CA GLN A 32 0.62 11.11 -9.89
C GLN A 32 -0.19 9.81 -10.03
N ALA A 33 -0.30 9.28 -11.26
CA ALA A 33 -0.99 8.02 -11.52
C ALA A 33 -0.28 6.83 -10.87
N GLU A 34 1.06 6.76 -10.91
CA GLU A 34 1.84 5.74 -10.20
C GLU A 34 1.60 5.76 -8.68
N GLY A 35 1.64 6.94 -8.06
CA GLY A 35 1.41 7.10 -6.62
C GLY A 35 0.00 6.69 -6.22
N GLN A 36 -1.00 7.16 -6.95
CA GLN A 36 -2.41 6.84 -6.68
C GLN A 36 -2.73 5.36 -6.95
N ALA A 37 -2.14 4.77 -8.00
CA ALA A 37 -2.30 3.35 -8.32
C ALA A 37 -1.63 2.44 -7.27
N GLN A 38 -0.45 2.82 -6.76
CA GLN A 38 0.20 2.10 -5.65
C GLN A 38 -0.62 2.18 -4.37
N ASN A 39 -1.13 3.37 -4.01
CA ASN A 39 -1.94 3.53 -2.81
C ASN A 39 -3.27 2.74 -2.90
N THR A 40 -3.90 2.77 -4.08
CA THR A 40 -5.14 2.02 -4.34
C THR A 40 -4.90 0.53 -4.34
N SER A 41 -3.85 0.04 -5.02
CA SER A 41 -3.48 -1.37 -5.00
C SER A 41 -3.11 -1.86 -3.60
N GLY A 42 -2.42 -1.03 -2.82
CA GLY A 42 -2.11 -1.32 -1.42
C GLY A 42 -3.37 -1.51 -0.58
N HIS A 43 -4.30 -0.55 -0.65
CA HIS A 43 -5.59 -0.62 0.04
C HIS A 43 -6.44 -1.83 -0.41
N VAL A 44 -6.48 -2.13 -1.71
CA VAL A 44 -7.23 -3.27 -2.26
C VAL A 44 -6.62 -4.60 -1.83
N LYS A 45 -5.28 -4.72 -1.85
CA LYS A 45 -4.60 -5.93 -1.38
C LYS A 45 -4.84 -6.16 0.10
N GLN A 46 -4.71 -5.11 0.93
CA GLN A 46 -4.92 -5.21 2.37
C GLN A 46 -6.36 -5.63 2.68
N ALA A 47 -7.35 -4.95 2.09
CA ALA A 47 -8.76 -5.31 2.27
C ALA A 47 -9.09 -6.71 1.74
N GLY A 48 -8.46 -7.14 0.64
CA GLY A 48 -8.61 -8.49 0.10
C GLY A 48 -7.98 -9.56 0.99
N GLU A 49 -6.81 -9.28 1.58
CA GLU A 49 -6.18 -10.15 2.57
C GLU A 49 -7.00 -10.25 3.84
N ASP A 50 -7.49 -9.14 4.42
CA ASP A 50 -8.36 -9.14 5.60
C ASP A 50 -9.62 -9.99 5.38
N VAL A 51 -10.29 -9.85 4.23
CA VAL A 51 -11.47 -10.66 3.88
C VAL A 51 -11.11 -12.14 3.69
N LYS A 52 -9.98 -12.43 3.06
CA LYS A 52 -9.54 -13.81 2.81
C LYS A 52 -9.09 -14.51 4.09
N ASP A 53 -8.48 -13.77 5.01
CA ASP A 53 -8.05 -14.25 6.33
C ASP A 53 -9.28 -14.55 7.19
N ALA A 54 -10.24 -13.62 7.27
CA ALA A 54 -11.51 -13.85 7.96
C ALA A 54 -12.31 -15.02 7.37
N ALA A 55 -12.32 -15.17 6.05
CA ALA A 55 -12.97 -16.29 5.38
C ALA A 55 -12.27 -17.63 5.66
N LYS A 56 -10.93 -17.63 5.73
CA LYS A 56 -10.15 -18.80 6.15
C LYS A 56 -10.42 -19.17 7.59
N ASP A 57 -10.42 -18.21 8.52
CA ASP A 57 -10.68 -18.43 9.95
C ASP A 57 -12.05 -19.07 10.18
N VAL A 58 -13.09 -18.55 9.51
CA VAL A 58 -14.45 -19.11 9.57
C VAL A 58 -14.49 -20.52 8.97
N THR A 59 -13.80 -20.76 7.86
CA THR A 59 -13.78 -22.07 7.20
C THR A 59 -13.00 -23.11 8.02
N ASP A 60 -11.92 -22.71 8.68
CA ASP A 60 -11.09 -23.57 9.53
C ASP A 60 -11.82 -23.91 10.84
N GLY A 61 -12.52 -22.95 11.45
CA GLY A 61 -13.34 -23.17 12.64
C GLY A 61 -14.60 -24.03 12.41
N LEU A 62 -15.01 -24.23 11.15
CA LEU A 62 -16.13 -25.09 10.76
C LEU A 62 -15.69 -26.52 10.36
N LYS A 63 -14.38 -26.80 10.29
CA LYS A 63 -13.82 -28.09 9.86
C LYS A 63 -13.46 -28.99 11.04
#